data_AF-A0A7S0WQV5-F1
#
_entry.id   AF-A0A7S0WQV5-F1
#
_cell.length_a   1.000
_cell.length_b   1.000
_cell.length_c   1.000
_cell.angle_alpha   90.00
_cell.angle_beta   90.00
_cell.angle_gamma   90.00
#
_symmetry.space_group_name_H-M   'P 1'
#
loop_
_entity.id
_entity.type
_entity.pdbx_description
1 polymer ?
#
loop_
_entity_poly.entity_id
_entity_poly.type
_entity_poly.pdbx_seq_one_letter_code
_entity_poly.pdbx_strand_id
1 'polypeptide(L)'
;AAAEEQVLARVLTPTTLCRASLRDALAHHGAHMTVVEVETVSLAQLRVYLVGVVATIQRRQPGLSLARCWATLLGTYQEAWSRRHPLLALLPHPGMPSSDSGPMPWLATVRGGATLGVVRSAAPVEALAAQSADGSSAASLPQGQGIQVLGLGSQAAVAACTREVAGLLGPLALDAFVSLLVSGGVSAVQTLVPHFTALLLDGPGAAGLASAAAPRDDVAREQHTAWRQRRQRALLRLGQVLGSLPDPASAIKQYCEQLRPVLSGLSSGEADGQAPAASSSKAAATFLVSSARQVAHAHICAARDVLLLLGVVVRTRALGTVPLDGAQLAALQPGLVVQLGELVQRAAVAYWLCSTPATV
;
A
#
# COMPACT_ATOMS: atom_id res chain seq x y z
N ALA A 1 15.41 0.98 13.99
CA ALA A 1 14.06 1.52 14.23
C ALA A 1 13.14 1.25 13.03
N ALA A 2 13.27 1.94 11.89
CA ALA A 2 12.30 1.81 10.78
C ALA A 2 12.06 0.37 10.26
N ALA A 3 13.13 -0.40 10.01
CA ALA A 3 12.99 -1.79 9.53
C ALA A 3 12.36 -2.74 10.58
N GLU A 4 12.64 -2.51 11.86
CA GLU A 4 12.00 -3.26 12.96
C GLU A 4 10.50 -2.98 12.97
N GLU A 5 10.10 -1.70 13.00
CA GLU A 5 8.71 -1.30 13.06
C GLU A 5 7.89 -1.84 11.89
N GLN A 6 8.44 -1.85 10.68
CA GLN A 6 7.79 -2.40 9.49
C GLN A 6 7.58 -3.91 9.58
N VAL A 7 8.62 -4.65 9.98
CA VAL A 7 8.51 -6.11 10.10
C VAL A 7 7.53 -6.47 11.22
N LEU A 8 7.59 -5.77 12.36
CA LEU A 8 6.65 -5.96 13.45
C LEU A 8 5.22 -5.61 13.04
N ALA A 9 5.01 -4.48 12.37
CA ALA A 9 3.69 -4.10 11.86
C ALA A 9 3.13 -5.15 10.91
N ARG A 10 3.96 -5.76 10.06
CA ARG A 10 3.56 -6.79 9.09
C ARG A 10 3.29 -8.16 9.71
N VAL A 11 4.15 -8.59 10.64
CA VAL A 11 4.09 -9.92 11.27
C VAL A 11 3.07 -9.97 12.39
N LEU A 12 2.97 -8.92 13.21
CA LEU A 12 2.12 -8.87 14.39
C LEU A 12 0.73 -8.26 14.13
N THR A 13 0.34 -7.97 12.87
CA THR A 13 -1.05 -7.53 12.64
C THR A 13 -2.02 -8.70 12.87
N PRO A 14 -3.15 -8.50 13.58
CA PRO A 14 -4.09 -9.58 13.87
C PRO A 14 -4.59 -10.35 12.65
N THR A 15 -4.77 -9.68 11.50
CA THR A 15 -5.27 -10.32 10.28
C THR A 15 -4.21 -11.08 9.48
N THR A 16 -2.92 -10.93 9.81
CA THR A 16 -1.79 -11.52 9.06
C THR A 16 -0.90 -12.44 9.92
N LEU A 17 -1.05 -12.38 11.25
CA LEU A 17 -0.28 -13.16 12.19
C LEU A 17 -0.66 -14.65 12.12
N CYS A 18 0.27 -15.49 11.68
CA CYS A 18 0.22 -16.93 11.90
C CYS A 18 1.25 -17.32 12.97
N ARG A 19 0.77 -17.50 14.20
CA ARG A 19 1.58 -17.86 15.37
C ARG A 19 2.40 -19.13 15.16
N ALA A 20 1.81 -20.16 14.55
CA ALA A 20 2.53 -21.40 14.28
C ALA A 20 3.69 -21.19 13.29
N SER A 21 3.49 -20.41 12.22
CA SER A 21 4.56 -20.08 11.26
C SER A 21 5.62 -19.17 11.87
N LEU A 22 5.21 -18.28 12.79
CA LEU A 22 6.13 -17.47 13.59
C LEU A 22 7.02 -18.34 14.46
N ARG A 23 6.46 -19.35 15.15
CA ARG A 23 7.21 -20.31 15.94
C ARG A 23 8.27 -21.02 15.11
N ASP A 24 7.91 -21.51 13.92
CA ASP A 24 8.84 -22.25 13.06
C ASP A 24 9.97 -21.34 12.54
N ALA A 25 9.67 -20.06 12.29
CA ALA A 25 10.69 -19.05 11.95
C ALA A 25 11.62 -18.72 13.14
N LEU A 26 11.07 -18.58 14.34
CA LEU A 26 11.86 -18.39 15.57
C LEU A 26 12.78 -19.60 15.81
N ALA A 27 12.26 -20.82 15.66
CA ALA A 27 13.00 -22.06 15.84
C ALA A 27 14.14 -22.20 14.82
N HIS A 28 13.93 -21.79 13.56
CA HIS A 28 14.96 -21.77 12.53
C HIS A 28 16.19 -20.93 12.95
N HIS A 29 15.98 -19.82 13.66
CA HIS A 29 17.05 -18.97 14.16
C HIS A 29 17.54 -19.36 15.57
N GLY A 30 17.06 -20.49 16.12
CA GLY A 30 17.49 -21.04 17.41
C GLY A 30 16.71 -20.53 18.63
N ALA A 31 15.61 -19.80 18.43
CA ALA A 31 14.69 -19.46 19.52
C ALA A 31 13.58 -20.51 19.59
N HIS A 32 13.69 -21.41 20.56
CA HIS A 32 12.69 -22.44 20.79
C HIS A 32 11.57 -21.91 21.68
N MET A 33 10.34 -22.03 21.19
CA MET A 33 9.13 -21.82 21.98
C MET A 33 8.24 -23.04 21.80
N THR A 34 7.62 -23.50 22.88
CA THR A 34 6.64 -24.58 22.80
C THR A 34 5.37 -24.12 22.06
N VAL A 35 4.53 -25.06 21.63
CA VAL A 35 3.24 -24.75 20.98
C VAL A 35 2.39 -23.86 21.89
N VAL A 36 2.26 -24.26 23.15
CA VAL A 36 1.44 -23.58 24.17
C VAL A 36 1.97 -22.18 24.44
N GLU A 37 3.29 -22.00 24.51
CA GLU A 37 3.90 -20.68 24.71
C GLU A 37 3.53 -19.74 23.56
N VAL A 38 3.76 -20.12 22.30
CA VAL A 38 3.50 -19.19 21.18
C VAL A 38 2.02 -18.82 21.06
N GLU A 39 1.11 -19.71 21.45
CA GLU A 39 -0.33 -19.46 21.42
C GLU A 39 -0.82 -18.52 22.53
N THR A 40 -0.19 -18.57 23.70
CA THR A 40 -0.62 -17.81 24.90
C THR A 40 0.12 -16.49 25.09
N VAL A 41 1.33 -16.38 24.54
CA VAL A 41 2.20 -15.20 24.69
C VAL A 41 1.58 -13.95 24.04
N SER A 42 1.70 -12.83 24.75
CA SER A 42 1.18 -11.53 24.30
C SER A 42 1.96 -10.98 23.10
N LEU A 43 1.36 -10.08 22.30
CA LEU A 43 2.06 -9.46 21.17
C LEU A 43 3.32 -8.70 21.61
N ALA A 44 3.29 -8.08 22.80
CA ALA A 44 4.43 -7.39 23.38
C ALA A 44 5.58 -8.35 23.70
N GLN A 45 5.26 -9.53 24.24
CA GLN A 45 6.27 -10.56 24.50
C GLN A 45 6.79 -11.19 23.19
N LEU A 46 5.93 -11.45 22.20
CA LEU A 46 6.36 -11.90 20.86
C LEU A 46 7.33 -10.90 20.23
N ARG A 47 7.12 -9.58 20.40
CA ARG A 47 8.07 -8.56 19.95
C ARG A 47 9.46 -8.76 20.58
N VAL A 48 9.54 -9.05 21.88
CA VAL A 48 10.82 -9.30 22.57
C VAL A 48 11.54 -10.51 21.96
N TYR A 49 10.83 -11.60 21.69
CA TYR A 49 11.41 -12.78 21.03
C TYR A 49 11.93 -12.47 19.63
N LEU A 50 11.20 -11.67 18.85
CA LEU A 50 11.62 -11.27 17.50
C LEU A 50 12.89 -10.41 17.55
N VAL A 51 12.96 -9.45 18.46
CA VAL A 51 14.17 -8.62 18.68
C VAL A 51 15.36 -9.51 19.09
N GLY A 52 15.15 -10.47 19.99
CA GLY A 52 16.18 -11.43 20.42
C GLY A 52 16.69 -12.32 19.27
N VAL A 53 15.81 -12.76 18.39
CA VAL A 53 16.19 -13.52 17.18
C VAL A 53 17.00 -12.67 16.22
N VAL A 54 16.61 -11.41 15.98
CA VAL A 54 17.38 -10.51 15.10
C VAL A 54 18.79 -10.27 15.63
N ALA A 55 18.94 -10.11 16.95
CA ALA A 55 20.26 -10.04 17.57
C ALA A 55 21.07 -11.34 17.36
N THR A 56 20.41 -12.50 17.38
CA THR A 56 21.04 -13.80 17.10
C THR A 56 21.49 -13.91 15.64
N ILE A 57 20.67 -13.47 14.68
CA ILE A 57 21.03 -13.40 13.25
C ILE A 57 22.25 -12.51 13.07
N GLN A 58 22.25 -11.32 13.68
CA GLN A 58 23.35 -10.37 13.58
C GLN A 58 24.65 -10.92 14.17
N ARG A 59 24.60 -11.65 15.30
CA ARG A 59 25.77 -12.32 15.88
C ARG A 59 26.34 -13.40 14.95
N ARG A 60 25.48 -14.17 14.29
CA ARG A 60 25.89 -15.21 13.33
C ARG A 60 26.40 -14.63 12.01
N GLN A 61 25.96 -13.43 11.64
CA GLN A 61 26.30 -12.76 10.39
C GLN A 61 26.69 -11.30 10.63
N PRO A 62 27.89 -11.05 11.21
CA PRO A 62 28.29 -9.70 11.63
C PRO A 62 28.43 -8.69 10.48
N GLY A 63 28.57 -9.16 9.24
CA GLY A 63 28.59 -8.31 8.04
C GLY A 63 27.22 -7.84 7.56
N LEU A 64 26.11 -8.31 8.15
CA LEU A 64 24.77 -7.84 7.80
C LEU A 64 24.38 -6.58 8.56
N SER A 65 23.79 -5.63 7.84
CA SER A 65 23.11 -4.50 8.47
C SER A 65 21.87 -4.97 9.22
N LEU A 66 21.48 -4.25 10.28
CA LEU A 66 20.30 -4.57 11.08
C LEU A 66 19.02 -4.69 10.22
N ALA A 67 18.87 -3.84 9.21
CA ALA A 67 17.74 -3.91 8.27
C ALA A 67 17.71 -5.22 7.47
N ARG A 68 18.88 -5.74 7.07
CA ARG A 68 18.99 -7.05 6.41
C ARG A 68 18.67 -8.18 7.38
N CYS A 69 19.07 -8.09 8.65
CA CYS A 69 18.71 -9.10 9.65
C CYS A 69 17.18 -9.18 9.86
N TRP A 70 16.48 -8.04 9.92
CA TRP A 70 15.02 -7.99 9.95
C TRP A 70 14.38 -8.56 8.68
N ALA A 71 14.95 -8.27 7.50
CA ALA A 71 14.50 -8.85 6.24
C ALA A 71 14.68 -10.37 6.19
N THR A 72 15.81 -10.89 6.70
CA THR A 72 16.07 -12.33 6.83
C THR A 72 15.02 -13.00 7.72
N LEU A 73 14.70 -12.41 8.88
CA LEU A 73 13.64 -12.91 9.75
C LEU A 73 12.29 -12.95 9.00
N LEU A 74 11.91 -11.86 8.33
CA LEU A 74 10.67 -11.79 7.55
C LEU A 74 10.63 -12.83 6.44
N GLY A 75 11.74 -13.05 5.72
CA GLY A 75 11.86 -14.09 4.69
C GLY A 75 11.61 -15.48 5.26
N THR A 76 12.27 -15.83 6.37
CA THR A 76 12.06 -17.13 7.03
C THR A 76 10.64 -17.33 7.55
N TYR A 77 9.98 -16.27 8.02
CA TYR A 77 8.56 -16.30 8.37
C TYR A 77 7.67 -16.58 7.16
N GLN A 78 7.92 -15.92 6.03
CA GLN A 78 7.16 -16.12 4.79
C GLN A 78 7.36 -17.53 4.22
N GLU A 79 8.56 -18.07 4.30
CA GLU A 79 8.87 -19.46 3.91
C GLU A 79 8.22 -20.50 4.84
N ALA A 80 8.19 -20.24 6.15
CA ALA A 80 7.45 -21.09 7.09
C ALA A 80 5.94 -21.04 6.80
N TRP A 81 5.43 -19.84 6.51
CA TRP A 81 4.03 -19.63 6.15
C TRP A 81 3.67 -20.36 4.84
N SER A 82 4.45 -20.19 3.78
CA SER A 82 4.16 -20.82 2.47
C SER A 82 4.16 -22.35 2.55
N ARG A 83 5.11 -22.94 3.30
CA ARG A 83 5.17 -24.38 3.54
C ARG A 83 3.97 -24.91 4.33
N ARG A 84 3.46 -24.15 5.31
CA ARG A 84 2.32 -24.59 6.13
C ARG A 84 0.97 -24.37 5.46
N HIS A 85 0.86 -23.38 4.57
CA HIS A 85 -0.41 -22.95 3.98
C HIS A 85 -0.49 -23.16 2.45
N PRO A 86 -0.15 -24.35 1.91
CA PRO A 86 -0.39 -24.64 0.50
C PRO A 86 -1.88 -24.59 0.21
N LEU A 87 -2.26 -24.19 -1.01
CA LEU A 87 -3.64 -24.28 -1.47
C LEU A 87 -4.01 -25.76 -1.59
N LEU A 88 -4.99 -26.21 -0.80
CA LEU A 88 -5.44 -27.61 -0.79
C LEU A 88 -6.66 -27.81 -1.69
N ALA A 89 -7.63 -26.90 -1.62
CA ALA A 89 -8.86 -27.00 -2.39
C ALA A 89 -9.51 -25.63 -2.63
N LEU A 90 -10.31 -25.58 -3.69
CA LEU A 90 -11.28 -24.52 -3.95
C LEU A 90 -12.66 -25.14 -3.83
N LEU A 91 -13.48 -24.62 -2.91
CA LEU A 91 -14.80 -25.15 -2.63
C LEU A 91 -15.86 -24.11 -3.05
N PRO A 92 -16.65 -24.37 -4.10
CA PRO A 92 -17.82 -23.55 -4.36
C PRO A 92 -18.82 -23.75 -3.21
N HIS A 93 -19.16 -22.69 -2.51
CA HIS A 93 -20.26 -22.72 -1.56
C HIS A 93 -21.55 -22.58 -2.37
N PRO A 94 -22.48 -23.55 -2.28
CA PRO A 94 -23.83 -23.34 -2.80
C PRO A 94 -24.47 -22.28 -1.90
N GLY A 95 -24.43 -21.01 -2.29
CA GLY A 95 -25.13 -19.95 -1.57
C GLY A 95 -26.62 -20.30 -1.52
N MET A 96 -27.27 -20.08 -0.38
CA MET A 96 -28.73 -20.19 -0.30
C MET A 96 -29.38 -19.27 -1.33
N PRO A 97 -30.44 -19.71 -2.02
CA PRO A 97 -31.17 -18.85 -2.95
C PRO A 97 -31.80 -17.69 -2.18
N SER A 98 -31.36 -16.45 -2.45
CA SER A 98 -32.14 -15.25 -2.17
C SER A 98 -33.24 -15.14 -3.21
N SER A 99 -34.46 -14.83 -2.78
CA SER A 99 -35.70 -14.99 -3.54
C SER A 99 -35.78 -14.23 -4.88
N ASP A 100 -34.96 -13.20 -5.11
CA ASP A 100 -35.10 -12.33 -6.30
C ASP A 100 -33.80 -12.06 -7.08
N SER A 101 -32.69 -12.65 -6.66
CA SER A 101 -31.45 -12.66 -7.44
C SER A 101 -30.70 -13.96 -7.13
N GLY A 102 -30.44 -14.77 -8.16
CA GLY A 102 -29.89 -16.12 -8.03
C GLY A 102 -28.62 -16.18 -7.17
N PRO A 103 -28.25 -17.36 -6.64
CA PRO A 103 -27.16 -17.49 -5.70
C PRO A 103 -25.86 -16.97 -6.33
N MET A 104 -25.23 -15.96 -5.72
CA MET A 104 -23.83 -15.63 -6.00
C MET A 104 -22.98 -16.73 -5.37
N PRO A 105 -22.36 -17.66 -6.13
CA PRO A 105 -21.55 -18.71 -5.54
C PRO A 105 -20.31 -18.07 -4.91
N TRP A 106 -20.14 -18.19 -3.60
CA TRP A 106 -18.88 -17.83 -2.96
C TRP A 106 -17.88 -18.95 -3.18
N LEU A 107 -16.65 -18.61 -3.57
CA LEU A 107 -15.60 -19.59 -3.75
C LEU A 107 -14.69 -19.56 -2.52
N ALA A 108 -14.78 -20.58 -1.68
CA ALA A 108 -13.92 -20.71 -0.52
C ALA A 108 -12.56 -21.29 -0.94
N THR A 109 -11.48 -20.77 -0.37
CA THR A 109 -10.13 -21.31 -0.51
C THR A 109 -9.75 -22.05 0.76
N VAL A 110 -9.48 -23.35 0.66
CA VAL A 110 -8.97 -24.15 1.78
C VAL A 110 -7.46 -24.24 1.64
N ARG A 111 -6.73 -23.77 2.64
CA ARG A 111 -5.27 -23.87 2.72
C ARG A 111 -4.86 -24.77 3.87
N GLY A 112 -3.66 -25.35 3.77
CA GLY A 112 -3.04 -26.08 4.88
C GLY A 112 -2.96 -25.23 6.15
N GLY A 113 -2.83 -25.89 7.31
CA GLY A 113 -2.78 -25.20 8.60
C GLY A 113 -4.10 -24.55 8.99
N ALA A 114 -5.24 -25.17 8.63
CA ALA A 114 -6.60 -24.72 8.98
C ALA A 114 -6.92 -23.28 8.59
N THR A 115 -6.30 -22.78 7.51
CA THR A 115 -6.55 -21.43 7.01
C THR A 115 -7.64 -21.48 5.94
N LEU A 116 -8.74 -20.79 6.20
CA LEU A 116 -9.84 -20.61 5.27
C LEU A 116 -9.78 -19.19 4.70
N GLY A 117 -10.06 -19.07 3.41
CA GLY A 117 -10.21 -17.79 2.73
C GLY A 117 -11.44 -17.81 1.84
N VAL A 118 -11.82 -16.65 1.34
CA VAL A 118 -12.93 -16.49 0.40
C VAL A 118 -12.43 -15.66 -0.77
N VAL A 119 -12.67 -16.14 -1.98
CA VAL A 119 -12.46 -15.37 -3.20
C VAL A 119 -13.65 -14.43 -3.33
N ARG A 120 -13.34 -13.14 -3.34
CA ARG A 120 -14.30 -12.07 -3.59
C ARG A 120 -13.94 -11.34 -4.88
N SER A 121 -14.92 -10.70 -5.49
CA SER A 121 -14.65 -9.72 -6.53
C SER A 121 -13.78 -8.60 -5.95
N ALA A 122 -12.81 -8.14 -6.76
CA ALA A 122 -12.03 -6.96 -6.43
C ALA A 122 -12.97 -5.76 -6.30
N ALA A 123 -12.76 -4.92 -5.28
CA ALA A 123 -13.44 -3.64 -5.21
C ALA A 123 -12.99 -2.77 -6.40
N PRO A 124 -13.78 -1.79 -6.85
CA PRO A 124 -13.40 -0.93 -7.99
C PRO A 124 -12.01 -0.30 -7.85
N VAL A 125 -11.65 0.15 -6.64
CA VAL A 125 -10.31 0.69 -6.35
C VAL A 125 -9.18 -0.34 -6.48
N GLU A 126 -9.45 -1.59 -6.16
CA GLU A 126 -8.49 -2.69 -6.28
C GLU A 126 -8.36 -3.15 -7.73
N ALA A 127 -9.47 -3.12 -8.49
CA ALA A 127 -9.44 -3.35 -9.92
C ALA A 127 -8.65 -2.27 -10.66
N LEU A 128 -8.82 -0.99 -10.28
CA LEU A 128 -7.98 0.11 -10.75
C LEU A 128 -6.50 -0.11 -10.40
N ALA A 129 -6.22 -0.65 -9.21
CA ALA A 129 -4.88 -1.05 -8.79
C ALA A 129 -4.33 -2.27 -9.58
N ALA A 130 -5.16 -3.22 -9.99
CA ALA A 130 -4.72 -4.38 -10.77
C ALA A 130 -4.45 -4.04 -12.25
N GLN A 131 -5.31 -3.22 -12.87
CA GLN A 131 -5.24 -2.89 -14.31
C GLN A 131 -3.92 -2.24 -14.74
N SER A 132 -3.27 -1.48 -13.85
CA SER A 132 -1.96 -0.90 -14.17
C SER A 132 -0.76 -1.79 -13.78
N ALA A 133 -0.98 -2.93 -13.11
CA ALA A 133 0.06 -3.94 -12.87
C ALA A 133 0.14 -4.96 -14.03
N ASP A 134 -1.00 -5.27 -14.65
CA ASP A 134 -1.10 -6.14 -15.83
C ASP A 134 -0.59 -5.50 -17.14
N GLY A 135 0.03 -4.32 -17.05
CA GLY A 135 0.88 -3.71 -18.08
C GLY A 135 2.18 -4.49 -18.31
N SER A 136 2.08 -5.81 -18.47
CA SER A 136 3.13 -6.77 -18.84
C SER A 136 3.73 -6.53 -20.24
N SER A 137 3.48 -5.36 -20.82
CA SER A 137 4.23 -4.75 -21.94
C SER A 137 5.12 -3.57 -21.51
N ALA A 138 5.25 -3.25 -20.21
CA ALA A 138 6.11 -2.16 -19.72
C ALA A 138 7.38 -2.63 -18.98
N ALA A 139 7.50 -3.92 -18.65
CA ALA A 139 8.67 -4.47 -17.93
C ALA A 139 9.73 -5.11 -18.86
N SER A 140 9.52 -5.15 -20.18
CA SER A 140 10.53 -5.56 -21.16
C SER A 140 10.38 -4.81 -22.49
N LEU A 141 10.50 -3.47 -22.45
CA LEU A 141 10.78 -2.71 -23.67
C LEU A 141 12.31 -2.55 -23.76
N PRO A 142 12.96 -3.07 -24.83
CA PRO A 142 14.40 -2.94 -25.00
C PRO A 142 14.77 -1.46 -25.03
N GLN A 143 15.85 -1.14 -24.34
CA GLN A 143 16.44 0.19 -24.36
C GLN A 143 16.80 0.55 -25.81
N GLY A 144 16.06 1.49 -26.39
CA GLY A 144 16.33 2.05 -27.70
C GLY A 144 15.41 1.54 -28.80
N GLN A 145 14.25 2.17 -28.93
CA GLN A 145 13.72 2.74 -30.19
C GLN A 145 12.36 3.39 -29.90
N GLY A 146 12.03 4.43 -30.68
CA GLY A 146 11.01 5.42 -30.36
C GLY A 146 9.57 4.89 -30.24
N ILE A 147 8.84 5.52 -29.31
CA ILE A 147 7.41 5.84 -29.33
C ILE A 147 6.52 4.86 -30.12
N GLN A 148 5.99 3.86 -29.42
CA GLN A 148 4.61 3.41 -29.62
C GLN A 148 3.98 3.12 -28.25
N VAL A 149 3.41 4.17 -27.63
CA VAL A 149 2.36 4.03 -26.61
C VAL A 149 1.03 4.09 -27.35
N LEU A 150 0.73 3.05 -28.14
CA LEU A 150 -0.56 2.88 -28.79
C LEU A 150 -1.24 1.67 -28.13
N GLY A 151 -2.06 1.92 -27.10
CA GLY A 151 -2.93 0.87 -26.55
C GLY A 151 -3.32 0.98 -25.07
N LEU A 152 -2.71 1.85 -24.27
CA LEU A 152 -3.16 2.07 -22.90
C LEU A 152 -4.34 3.05 -22.91
N GLY A 153 -5.50 2.64 -22.39
CA GLY A 153 -6.61 3.56 -22.13
C GLY A 153 -6.14 4.73 -21.24
N SER A 154 -6.74 5.92 -21.41
CA SER A 154 -6.34 7.15 -20.69
C SER A 154 -6.23 6.98 -19.18
N GLN A 155 -7.09 6.14 -18.59
CA GLN A 155 -7.11 5.83 -17.16
C GLN A 155 -5.93 4.94 -16.73
N ALA A 156 -5.55 3.95 -17.54
CA ALA A 156 -4.40 3.10 -17.25
C ALA A 156 -3.09 3.89 -17.29
N ALA A 157 -3.00 4.86 -18.21
CA ALA A 157 -1.88 5.80 -18.28
C ALA A 157 -1.77 6.66 -17.01
N VAL A 158 -2.88 7.25 -16.54
CA VAL A 158 -2.91 8.04 -15.30
C VAL A 158 -2.59 7.16 -14.07
N ALA A 159 -3.12 5.94 -14.01
CA ALA A 159 -2.84 5.00 -12.91
C ALA A 159 -1.35 4.59 -12.86
N ALA A 160 -0.74 4.35 -14.02
CA ALA A 160 0.69 4.07 -14.10
C ALA A 160 1.52 5.27 -13.63
N CYS A 161 1.14 6.47 -14.06
CA CYS A 161 1.81 7.71 -13.67
C CYS A 161 1.75 7.97 -12.16
N THR A 162 0.57 7.80 -11.55
CA THR A 162 0.40 8.01 -10.10
C THR A 162 1.26 7.04 -9.28
N ARG A 163 1.33 5.77 -9.69
CA ARG A 163 2.22 4.77 -9.05
C ARG A 163 3.70 5.05 -9.25
N GLU A 164 4.10 5.47 -10.45
CA GLU A 164 5.50 5.78 -10.72
C GLU A 164 5.95 6.97 -9.85
N VAL A 165 5.11 7.99 -9.66
CA VAL A 165 5.36 9.09 -8.71
C VAL A 165 5.50 8.57 -7.28
N ALA A 166 4.57 7.75 -6.82
CA ALA A 166 4.60 7.22 -5.45
C ALA A 166 5.80 6.28 -5.22
N GLY A 167 6.19 5.51 -6.23
CA GLY A 167 7.34 4.60 -6.19
C GLY A 167 8.67 5.31 -5.97
N LEU A 168 8.78 6.60 -6.32
CA LEU A 168 9.99 7.41 -6.09
C LEU A 168 10.26 7.71 -4.61
N LEU A 169 9.22 7.73 -3.77
CA LEU A 169 9.35 7.91 -2.32
C LEU A 169 9.78 6.62 -1.61
N GLY A 170 9.59 5.47 -2.26
CA GLY A 170 9.87 4.17 -1.69
C GLY A 170 8.79 3.66 -0.73
N PRO A 171 8.92 2.39 -0.28
CA PRO A 171 7.87 1.70 0.46
C PRO A 171 7.55 2.33 1.83
N LEU A 172 8.54 2.96 2.47
CA LEU A 172 8.39 3.48 3.84
C LEU A 172 7.57 4.77 3.89
N ALA A 173 7.46 5.46 2.77
CA ALA A 173 6.74 6.71 2.68
C ALA A 173 5.24 6.52 2.87
N LEU A 174 4.68 5.36 2.50
CA LEU A 174 3.27 5.05 2.77
C LEU A 174 3.02 4.98 4.28
N ASP A 175 3.84 4.20 4.98
CA ASP A 175 3.69 4.00 6.42
C ASP A 175 3.90 5.31 7.18
N ALA A 176 4.91 6.10 6.81
CA ALA A 176 5.13 7.42 7.38
C ALA A 176 3.96 8.38 7.12
N PHE A 177 3.43 8.38 5.89
CA PHE A 177 2.27 9.22 5.53
C PHE A 177 1.04 8.86 6.35
N VAL A 178 0.70 7.57 6.45
CA VAL A 178 -0.45 7.09 7.22
C VAL A 178 -0.26 7.36 8.72
N SER A 179 0.94 7.12 9.25
CA SER A 179 1.25 7.35 10.67
C SER A 179 1.14 8.83 11.05
N LEU A 180 1.67 9.74 10.24
CA LEU A 180 1.57 11.18 10.51
C LEU A 180 0.11 11.67 10.41
N LEU A 181 -0.66 11.10 9.48
CA LEU A 181 -2.05 11.47 9.30
C LEU A 181 -2.95 10.99 10.44
N VAL A 182 -2.80 9.73 10.88
CA VAL A 182 -3.65 9.14 11.92
C VAL A 182 -3.17 9.50 13.33
N SER A 183 -1.88 9.31 13.62
CA SER A 183 -1.34 9.52 14.96
C SER A 183 -0.87 10.96 15.20
N GLY A 184 -0.38 11.62 14.15
CA GLY A 184 0.06 13.01 14.23
C GLY A 184 -1.05 14.05 14.03
N GLY A 185 -2.25 13.63 13.61
CA GLY A 185 -3.36 14.53 13.28
C GLY A 185 -3.02 15.52 12.16
N VAL A 186 -2.01 15.21 11.34
CA VAL A 186 -1.49 16.13 10.33
C VAL A 186 -2.40 16.15 9.10
N SER A 187 -2.74 17.34 8.63
CA SER A 187 -3.55 17.52 7.41
C SER A 187 -2.87 16.92 6.18
N ALA A 188 -3.57 16.00 5.49
CA ALA A 188 -3.11 15.39 4.24
C ALA A 188 -2.75 16.46 3.21
N VAL A 189 -3.68 17.38 2.97
CA VAL A 189 -3.60 18.35 1.87
C VAL A 189 -2.70 19.53 2.20
N GLN A 190 -2.82 20.08 3.41
CA GLN A 190 -2.12 21.32 3.76
C GLN A 190 -0.66 21.09 4.14
N THR A 191 -0.33 19.90 4.65
CA THR A 191 1.00 19.66 5.22
C THR A 191 1.70 18.47 4.56
N LEU A 192 1.07 17.28 4.55
CA LEU A 192 1.74 16.07 4.08
C LEU A 192 2.02 16.12 2.57
N VAL A 193 1.02 16.40 1.74
CA VAL A 193 1.20 16.43 0.27
C VAL A 193 2.27 17.44 -0.15
N PRO A 194 2.30 18.69 0.32
CA PRO A 194 3.39 19.62 0.02
C PRO A 194 4.76 19.11 0.47
N HIS A 195 4.85 18.54 1.68
CA HIS A 195 6.11 18.03 2.22
C HIS A 195 6.65 16.84 1.42
N PHE A 196 5.81 15.84 1.14
CA PHE A 196 6.19 14.68 0.33
C PHE A 196 6.45 15.05 -1.14
N THR A 197 5.74 16.04 -1.69
CA THR A 197 6.04 16.61 -3.01
C THR A 197 7.40 17.31 -3.02
N ALA A 198 7.76 18.00 -1.93
CA ALA A 198 9.09 18.60 -1.78
C ALA A 198 10.18 17.55 -1.67
N LEU A 199 9.96 16.48 -0.90
CA LEU A 199 10.89 15.35 -0.86
C LEU A 199 11.06 14.70 -2.24
N LEU A 200 9.98 14.57 -3.01
CA LEU A 200 10.01 14.05 -4.38
C LEU A 200 10.80 14.94 -5.35
N LEU A 201 10.66 16.26 -5.24
CA LEU A 201 11.21 17.21 -6.22
C LEU A 201 12.59 17.77 -5.83
N ASP A 202 12.84 17.98 -4.56
CA ASP A 202 14.05 18.63 -4.07
C ASP A 202 14.99 17.63 -3.38
N GLY A 203 14.44 16.50 -2.94
CA GLY A 203 15.17 15.44 -2.27
C GLY A 203 15.32 15.63 -0.76
N PRO A 204 15.93 14.64 -0.08
CA PRO A 204 16.00 14.56 1.38
C PRO A 204 16.85 15.67 2.04
N GLY A 205 17.57 16.48 1.26
CA GLY A 205 18.40 17.59 1.77
C GLY A 205 17.72 18.96 1.77
N ALA A 206 16.56 19.09 1.11
CA ALA A 206 15.89 20.40 0.93
C ALA A 206 14.66 20.58 1.84
N ALA A 207 14.13 19.50 2.40
CA ALA A 207 13.10 19.53 3.44
C ALA A 207 13.74 19.89 4.80
N GLY A 208 14.18 21.14 4.92
CA GLY A 208 14.58 21.86 6.14
C GLY A 208 15.11 21.03 7.32
N LEU A 209 16.43 20.95 7.45
CA LEU A 209 17.16 21.30 8.68
C LEU A 209 18.66 21.25 8.38
N ALA A 210 19.32 22.36 8.69
CA ALA A 210 20.76 22.43 8.82
C ALA A 210 21.23 21.37 9.83
N SER A 211 21.76 20.26 9.33
CA SER A 211 22.69 19.43 10.09
C SER A 211 24.00 19.45 9.32
N ALA A 212 24.87 20.32 9.82
CA ALA A 212 26.25 20.44 9.42
C ALA A 212 26.99 19.09 9.61
N ALA A 213 27.86 18.78 8.65
CA ALA A 213 28.97 17.84 8.77
C ALA A 213 28.64 16.42 9.27
N ALA A 214 28.11 15.57 8.37
CA ALA A 214 28.26 14.12 8.46
C ALA A 214 29.31 13.65 7.43
N PRO A 215 30.12 12.62 7.73
CA PRO A 215 31.28 12.23 6.94
C PRO A 215 30.88 11.84 5.52
N ARG A 216 31.79 12.10 4.59
CA ARG A 216 31.64 11.88 3.15
C ARG A 216 31.61 10.39 2.80
N ASP A 217 30.54 9.68 3.12
CA ASP A 217 30.36 8.30 2.64
C ASP A 217 30.12 8.30 1.13
N ASP A 218 31.04 7.71 0.36
CA ASP A 218 30.92 7.55 -1.09
C ASP A 218 29.63 6.79 -1.44
N VAL A 219 29.26 5.80 -0.63
CA VAL A 219 28.01 5.02 -0.77
C VAL A 219 26.76 5.90 -0.68
N ALA A 220 26.73 6.86 0.26
CA ALA A 220 25.58 7.76 0.40
C ALA A 220 25.50 8.73 -0.80
N ARG A 221 26.64 9.18 -1.32
CA ARG A 221 26.72 10.01 -2.53
C ARG A 221 26.29 9.25 -3.78
N GLU A 222 26.70 7.99 -3.93
CA GLU A 222 26.27 7.10 -5.01
C GLU A 222 24.77 6.84 -4.94
N GLN A 223 24.23 6.52 -3.76
CA GLN A 223 22.78 6.31 -3.56
C GLN A 223 21.98 7.57 -3.88
N HIS A 224 22.44 8.75 -3.45
CA HIS A 224 21.79 10.02 -3.75
C HIS A 224 21.85 10.33 -5.26
N THR A 225 22.98 10.09 -5.92
CA THR A 225 23.12 10.29 -7.37
C THR A 225 22.23 9.33 -8.16
N ALA A 226 22.21 8.05 -7.78
CA ALA A 226 21.34 7.04 -8.36
C ALA A 226 19.85 7.38 -8.17
N TRP A 227 19.47 7.87 -6.98
CA TRP A 227 18.12 8.35 -6.71
C TRP A 227 17.74 9.53 -7.59
N ARG A 228 18.61 10.56 -7.73
CA ARG A 228 18.36 11.72 -8.60
C ARG A 228 18.16 11.30 -10.07
N GLN A 229 19.01 10.41 -10.57
CA GLN A 229 18.89 9.90 -11.93
C GLN A 229 17.59 9.10 -12.13
N ARG A 230 17.23 8.22 -11.18
CA ARG A 230 15.97 7.48 -11.20
C ARG A 230 14.77 8.43 -11.21
N ARG A 231 14.78 9.42 -10.33
CA ARG A 231 13.76 10.48 -10.24
C ARG A 231 13.63 11.24 -11.55
N GLN A 232 14.72 11.73 -12.12
CA GLN A 232 14.68 12.50 -13.37
C GLN A 232 14.12 11.65 -14.53
N ARG A 233 14.53 10.38 -14.65
CA ARG A 233 13.98 9.46 -15.65
C ARG A 233 12.48 9.23 -15.47
N ALA A 234 12.02 9.04 -14.24
CA ALA A 234 10.61 8.88 -13.94
C ALA A 234 9.80 10.14 -14.29
N LEU A 235 10.26 11.33 -13.89
CA LEU A 235 9.58 12.59 -14.22
C LEU A 235 9.49 12.84 -15.73
N LEU A 236 10.52 12.47 -16.50
CA LEU A 236 10.48 12.55 -17.96
C LEU A 236 9.47 11.55 -18.56
N ARG A 237 9.42 10.31 -18.06
CA ARG A 237 8.45 9.30 -18.50
C ARG A 237 7.02 9.72 -18.20
N LEU A 238 6.77 10.23 -17.00
CA LEU A 238 5.48 10.80 -16.60
C LEU A 238 5.05 11.90 -17.57
N GLY A 239 5.97 12.78 -17.97
CA GLY A 239 5.73 13.80 -18.97
C GLY A 239 5.39 13.26 -20.35
N GLN A 240 6.11 12.25 -20.80
CA GLN A 240 5.86 11.62 -22.10
C GLN A 240 4.50 10.91 -22.11
N VAL A 241 4.16 10.18 -21.05
CA VAL A 241 2.89 9.44 -20.95
C VAL A 241 1.72 10.41 -20.85
N LEU A 242 1.75 11.37 -19.92
CA LEU A 242 0.66 12.33 -19.77
C LEU A 242 0.56 13.29 -20.96
N GLY A 243 1.69 13.72 -21.52
CA GLY A 243 1.73 14.58 -22.70
C GLY A 243 1.27 13.90 -23.99
N SER A 244 1.28 12.56 -24.05
CA SER A 244 0.73 11.80 -25.17
C SER A 244 -0.81 11.68 -25.15
N LEU A 245 -1.45 12.03 -24.03
CA LEU A 245 -2.90 11.99 -23.91
C LEU A 245 -3.53 13.19 -24.64
N PRO A 246 -4.67 13.01 -25.33
CA PRO A 246 -5.35 14.10 -26.03
C PRO A 246 -5.88 15.18 -25.08
N ASP A 247 -6.31 14.79 -23.88
CA ASP A 247 -6.69 15.69 -22.80
C ASP A 247 -6.29 15.09 -21.43
N PRO A 248 -5.07 15.38 -20.94
CA PRO A 248 -4.58 14.80 -19.69
C PRO A 248 -5.29 15.35 -18.46
N ALA A 249 -5.76 16.60 -18.48
CA ALA A 249 -6.46 17.20 -17.35
C ALA A 249 -7.82 16.51 -17.13
N SER A 250 -8.58 16.29 -18.20
CA SER A 250 -9.82 15.52 -18.12
C SER A 250 -9.58 14.06 -17.77
N ALA A 251 -8.52 13.42 -18.28
CA ALA A 251 -8.18 12.05 -17.91
C ALA A 251 -7.88 11.90 -16.41
N ILE A 252 -7.11 12.83 -15.83
CA ILE A 252 -6.84 12.87 -14.38
C ILE A 252 -8.14 13.09 -13.61
N LYS A 253 -8.98 14.03 -14.03
CA LYS A 253 -10.28 14.30 -13.39
C LYS A 253 -11.19 13.08 -13.39
N GLN A 254 -11.32 12.39 -14.53
CA GLN A 254 -12.11 11.16 -14.64
C GLN A 254 -11.58 10.05 -13.74
N TYR A 255 -10.25 9.90 -13.65
CA TYR A 255 -9.64 8.94 -12.73
C TYR A 255 -9.98 9.28 -11.26
N CYS A 256 -9.91 10.55 -10.87
CA CYS A 256 -10.34 11.00 -9.54
C CYS A 256 -11.83 10.74 -9.29
N GLU A 257 -12.68 10.96 -10.29
CA GLU A 257 -14.12 10.72 -10.19
C GLU A 257 -14.44 9.23 -10.01
N GLN A 258 -13.68 8.31 -10.62
CA GLN A 258 -13.83 6.87 -10.41
C GLN A 258 -13.45 6.40 -9.00
N LEU A 259 -12.57 7.14 -8.30
CA LEU A 259 -12.26 6.88 -6.90
C LEU A 259 -13.41 7.31 -5.95
N ARG A 260 -14.32 8.19 -6.41
CA ARG A 260 -15.40 8.79 -5.60
C ARG A 260 -16.59 7.86 -5.27
N PRO A 261 -17.22 7.11 -6.21
CA PRO A 261 -18.41 6.30 -5.92
C PRO A 261 -18.18 5.19 -4.88
N VAL A 262 -16.92 4.84 -4.60
CA VAL A 262 -16.56 3.88 -3.55
C VAL A 262 -16.70 4.47 -2.13
N LEU A 263 -16.75 5.79 -1.99
CA LEU A 263 -17.09 6.48 -0.73
C LEU A 263 -18.59 6.62 -0.53
N SER A 264 -19.33 6.83 -1.62
CA SER A 264 -20.78 7.07 -1.58
C SER A 264 -21.53 5.87 -1.01
N GLY A 265 -21.10 4.65 -1.33
CA GLY A 265 -21.68 3.41 -0.76
C GLY A 265 -21.42 3.20 0.74
N LEU A 266 -20.52 3.98 1.36
CA LEU A 266 -20.31 4.00 2.82
C LEU A 266 -21.14 5.11 3.51
N SER A 267 -21.54 6.15 2.77
CA SER A 267 -22.35 7.27 3.27
C SER A 267 -23.84 7.17 2.91
N SER A 268 -24.20 6.45 1.85
CA SER A 268 -25.57 6.09 1.53
C SER A 268 -25.96 4.88 2.38
N GLY A 269 -26.20 5.13 3.65
CA GLY A 269 -27.04 4.28 4.48
C GLY A 269 -28.50 4.36 4.01
N GLU A 270 -28.78 4.12 2.73
CA GLU A 270 -30.09 3.60 2.34
C GLU A 270 -30.10 2.14 2.78
N ALA A 271 -30.39 1.99 4.06
CA ALA A 271 -30.79 0.75 4.68
C ALA A 271 -32.19 0.36 4.17
N ASP A 272 -32.33 0.16 2.86
CA ASP A 272 -33.45 -0.63 2.32
C ASP A 272 -33.03 -2.09 2.35
N GLY A 273 -33.06 -2.63 3.56
CA GLY A 273 -32.57 -3.96 3.85
C GLY A 273 -32.28 -4.09 5.33
N GLN A 274 -33.36 -4.28 6.10
CA GLN A 274 -33.31 -4.67 7.49
C GLN A 274 -32.39 -5.90 7.63
N ALA A 275 -31.13 -5.69 8.01
CA ALA A 275 -30.16 -6.76 8.14
C ALA A 275 -30.70 -7.76 9.18
N PRO A 276 -30.87 -9.05 8.83
CA PRO A 276 -31.40 -10.01 9.78
C PRO A 276 -30.44 -10.09 10.97
N ALA A 277 -30.98 -9.96 12.17
CA ALA A 277 -30.30 -10.10 13.44
C ALA A 277 -29.87 -11.57 13.69
N ALA A 278 -29.17 -12.17 12.74
CA ALA A 278 -28.55 -13.47 12.88
C ALA A 278 -27.14 -13.26 13.44
N SER A 279 -26.83 -13.97 14.52
CA SER A 279 -25.52 -13.96 15.19
C SER A 279 -24.37 -13.99 14.18
N SER A 280 -23.67 -12.86 14.01
CA SER A 280 -22.56 -12.77 13.05
C SER A 280 -21.46 -13.73 13.48
N SER A 281 -21.10 -14.69 12.63
CA SER A 281 -20.02 -15.63 12.96
C SER A 281 -18.69 -14.89 13.09
N LYS A 282 -17.83 -15.31 14.02
CA LYS A 282 -16.47 -14.75 14.18
C LYS A 282 -15.67 -14.81 12.88
N ALA A 283 -15.89 -15.85 12.06
CA ALA A 283 -15.28 -16.01 10.75
C ALA A 283 -15.75 -14.93 9.77
N ALA A 284 -17.04 -14.64 9.72
CA ALA A 284 -17.59 -13.57 8.88
C ALA A 284 -17.06 -12.19 9.32
N ALA A 285 -17.02 -11.91 10.63
CA ALA A 285 -16.45 -10.67 11.15
C ALA A 285 -14.97 -10.51 10.78
N THR A 286 -14.16 -11.58 10.93
CA THR A 286 -12.73 -11.55 10.57
C THR A 286 -12.53 -11.34 9.07
N PHE A 287 -13.35 -12.00 8.23
CA PHE A 287 -13.33 -11.80 6.79
C PHE A 287 -13.67 -10.35 6.40
N LEU A 288 -14.73 -9.79 6.96
CA LEU A 288 -15.15 -8.41 6.71
C LEU A 288 -14.08 -7.41 7.14
N VAL A 289 -13.48 -7.56 8.33
CA VAL A 289 -12.39 -6.70 8.80
C VAL A 289 -11.18 -6.80 7.89
N SER A 290 -10.79 -8.02 7.47
CA SER A 290 -9.67 -8.20 6.55
C SER A 290 -9.92 -7.58 5.17
N SER A 291 -11.15 -7.70 4.67
CA SER A 291 -11.56 -7.10 3.39
C SER A 291 -11.62 -5.58 3.47
N ALA A 292 -12.19 -5.03 4.55
CA ALA A 292 -12.22 -3.60 4.81
C ALA A 292 -10.80 -3.04 4.91
N ARG A 293 -9.87 -3.74 5.58
CA ARG A 293 -8.46 -3.36 5.64
C ARG A 293 -7.82 -3.28 4.26
N GLN A 294 -8.03 -4.29 3.41
CA GLN A 294 -7.48 -4.34 2.05
C GLN A 294 -8.01 -3.19 1.18
N VAL A 295 -9.33 -2.99 1.22
CA VAL A 295 -10.00 -1.93 0.47
C VAL A 295 -9.55 -0.56 0.98
N ALA A 296 -9.46 -0.34 2.29
CA ALA A 296 -8.96 0.91 2.88
C ALA A 296 -7.51 1.18 2.46
N HIS A 297 -6.64 0.17 2.50
CA HIS A 297 -5.26 0.29 2.03
C HIS A 297 -5.18 0.68 0.54
N ALA A 298 -6.00 0.05 -0.32
CA ALA A 298 -6.06 0.38 -1.74
C ALA A 298 -6.51 1.83 -1.98
N HIS A 299 -7.49 2.33 -1.22
CA HIS A 299 -7.92 3.73 -1.27
C HIS A 299 -6.82 4.70 -0.84
N ILE A 300 -6.13 4.42 0.27
CA ILE A 300 -5.02 5.26 0.73
C ILE A 300 -3.97 5.35 -0.38
N CYS A 301 -3.57 4.22 -0.95
CA CYS A 301 -2.57 4.20 -2.02
C CYS A 301 -3.05 5.02 -3.22
N ALA A 302 -4.21 4.69 -3.78
CA ALA A 302 -4.72 5.35 -4.97
C ALA A 302 -4.89 6.87 -4.79
N ALA A 303 -5.51 7.29 -3.68
CA ALA A 303 -5.78 8.70 -3.46
C ALA A 303 -4.52 9.50 -3.06
N ARG A 304 -3.60 8.92 -2.27
CA ARG A 304 -2.28 9.52 -2.01
C ARG A 304 -1.49 9.68 -3.30
N ASP A 305 -1.44 8.66 -4.15
CA ASP A 305 -0.62 8.64 -5.36
C ASP A 305 -1.10 9.71 -6.35
N VAL A 306 -2.42 9.90 -6.46
CA VAL A 306 -3.01 11.01 -7.22
C VAL A 306 -2.70 12.36 -6.60
N LEU A 307 -2.82 12.52 -5.28
CA LEU A 307 -2.50 13.78 -4.60
C LEU A 307 -1.02 14.17 -4.81
N LEU A 308 -0.11 13.21 -4.79
CA LEU A 308 1.31 13.43 -5.06
C LEU A 308 1.54 13.82 -6.52
N LEU A 309 0.86 13.17 -7.48
CA LEU A 309 0.92 13.56 -8.88
C LEU A 309 0.42 15.00 -9.07
N LEU A 310 -0.74 15.35 -8.49
CA LEU A 310 -1.28 16.70 -8.52
C LEU A 310 -0.29 17.70 -7.89
N GLY A 311 0.31 17.37 -6.74
CA GLY A 311 1.33 18.19 -6.10
C GLY A 311 2.52 18.46 -7.02
N VAL A 312 3.02 17.43 -7.72
CA VAL A 312 4.12 17.56 -8.69
C VAL A 312 3.72 18.47 -9.85
N VAL A 313 2.53 18.26 -10.43
CA VAL A 313 2.02 19.06 -11.57
C VAL A 313 1.87 20.53 -11.20
N VAL A 314 1.35 20.81 -10.01
CA VAL A 314 1.12 22.17 -9.51
C VAL A 314 2.42 22.87 -9.24
N ARG A 315 3.38 22.17 -8.64
CA ARG A 315 4.67 22.73 -8.29
C ARG A 315 5.57 22.96 -9.51
N THR A 316 5.48 22.09 -10.51
CA THR A 316 6.22 22.24 -11.78
C THR A 316 5.49 23.09 -12.82
N ARG A 317 4.20 23.36 -12.60
CA ARG A 317 3.27 23.99 -13.57
C ARG A 317 3.29 23.29 -14.94
N ALA A 318 3.53 21.99 -14.95
CA ALA A 318 3.67 21.20 -16.16
C ALA A 318 3.20 19.76 -15.95
N LEU A 319 2.69 19.15 -17.02
CA LEU A 319 2.52 17.71 -17.14
C LEU A 319 3.79 17.14 -17.77
N GLY A 320 4.84 17.06 -16.94
CA GLY A 320 6.21 16.77 -17.35
C GLY A 320 6.79 17.77 -18.34
N THR A 321 6.83 17.47 -19.65
CA THR A 321 7.40 18.41 -20.65
C THR A 321 6.38 19.39 -21.21
N VAL A 322 5.08 19.15 -20.99
CA VAL A 322 4.01 20.02 -21.49
C VAL A 322 3.67 21.07 -20.43
N PRO A 323 3.90 22.37 -20.68
CA PRO A 323 3.50 23.42 -19.75
C PRO A 323 1.97 23.48 -19.67
N LEU A 324 1.44 23.63 -18.46
CA LEU A 324 0.01 23.83 -18.26
C LEU A 324 -0.32 25.32 -18.25
N ASP A 325 -1.43 25.68 -18.87
CA ASP A 325 -1.99 27.02 -18.73
C ASP A 325 -2.67 27.20 -17.35
N GLY A 326 -2.95 28.46 -16.99
CA GLY A 326 -3.59 28.78 -15.71
C GLY A 326 -5.01 28.22 -15.58
N ALA A 327 -5.72 28.00 -16.69
CA ALA A 327 -7.09 27.50 -16.68
C ALA A 327 -7.14 25.98 -16.44
N GLN A 328 -6.23 25.22 -17.04
CA GLN A 328 -6.02 23.79 -16.81
C GLN A 328 -5.57 23.51 -15.39
N LEU A 329 -4.68 24.34 -14.83
CA LEU A 329 -4.30 24.26 -13.42
C LEU A 329 -5.49 24.57 -12.50
N ALA A 330 -6.26 25.62 -12.78
CA ALA A 330 -7.44 25.97 -11.99
C ALA A 330 -8.53 24.87 -12.02
N ALA A 331 -8.72 24.21 -13.17
CA ALA A 331 -9.65 23.10 -13.32
C ALA A 331 -9.28 21.87 -12.46
N LEU A 332 -7.99 21.70 -12.14
CA LEU A 332 -7.48 20.55 -11.38
C LEU A 332 -7.43 20.78 -9.86
N GLN A 333 -7.48 22.02 -9.34
CA GLN A 333 -6.82 22.32 -8.06
C GLN A 333 -7.65 22.51 -6.76
N PRO A 334 -8.82 23.19 -6.67
CA PRO A 334 -9.40 23.42 -5.33
C PRO A 334 -10.28 22.26 -4.85
N GLY A 335 -11.30 21.90 -5.62
CA GLY A 335 -12.32 20.94 -5.18
C GLY A 335 -11.82 19.49 -5.13
N LEU A 336 -11.05 19.06 -6.13
CA LEU A 336 -10.55 17.68 -6.23
C LEU A 336 -9.53 17.36 -5.13
N VAL A 337 -8.62 18.29 -4.83
CA VAL A 337 -7.57 18.09 -3.83
C VAL A 337 -8.17 17.94 -2.43
N VAL A 338 -9.14 18.78 -2.07
CA VAL A 338 -9.83 18.69 -0.77
C VAL A 338 -10.56 17.34 -0.64
N GLN A 339 -11.30 16.95 -1.67
CA GLN A 339 -12.05 15.68 -1.66
C GLN A 339 -11.15 14.46 -1.58
N LEU A 340 -10.03 14.44 -2.32
CA LEU A 340 -9.04 13.38 -2.22
C LEU A 340 -8.34 13.37 -0.85
N GLY A 341 -8.12 14.54 -0.26
CA GLY A 341 -7.61 14.69 1.10
C GLY A 341 -8.51 14.03 2.14
N GLU A 342 -9.81 14.33 2.10
CA GLU A 342 -10.81 13.70 2.96
C GLU A 342 -10.89 12.18 2.74
N LEU A 343 -10.84 11.74 1.48
CA LEU A 343 -10.83 10.32 1.13
C LEU A 343 -9.64 9.60 1.78
N VAL A 344 -8.43 10.14 1.62
CA VAL A 344 -7.23 9.56 2.23
C VAL A 344 -7.34 9.53 3.74
N GLN A 345 -7.87 10.59 4.35
CA GLN A 345 -8.03 10.66 5.80
C GLN A 345 -8.99 9.59 6.33
N ARG A 346 -10.18 9.46 5.72
CA ARG A 346 -11.17 8.44 6.11
C ARG A 346 -10.63 7.04 5.89
N ALA A 347 -9.99 6.79 4.76
CA ALA A 347 -9.41 5.48 4.44
C ALA A 347 -8.26 5.11 5.40
N ALA A 348 -7.42 6.07 5.78
CA ALA A 348 -6.35 5.86 6.75
C ALA A 348 -6.86 5.52 8.14
N VAL A 349 -7.92 6.21 8.60
CA VAL A 349 -8.58 5.88 9.87
C VAL A 349 -9.19 4.48 9.81
N ALA A 350 -9.90 4.13 8.73
CA ALA A 350 -10.46 2.79 8.56
C ALA A 350 -9.37 1.71 8.54
N TYR A 351 -8.26 1.95 7.83
CA TYR A 351 -7.10 1.06 7.80
C TYR A 351 -6.47 0.90 9.18
N TRP A 352 -6.32 1.99 9.93
CA TRP A 352 -5.80 1.96 11.30
C TRP A 352 -6.72 1.15 12.22
N LEU A 353 -8.03 1.42 12.21
CA LEU A 353 -9.02 0.68 13.01
C LEU A 353 -9.04 -0.83 12.68
N CYS A 354 -8.87 -1.21 11.42
CA CYS A 354 -8.80 -2.63 11.04
C CYS A 354 -7.45 -3.28 11.36
N SER A 355 -6.42 -2.48 11.63
CA SER A 355 -5.05 -2.96 11.93
C SER A 355 -4.75 -2.97 13.42
N THR A 356 -5.47 -2.20 14.22
CA THR A 356 -5.34 -2.19 15.68
C THR A 356 -6.12 -3.37 16.28
N PRO A 357 -5.47 -4.22 17.10
CA PRO A 357 -6.21 -5.21 17.87
C PRO A 357 -7.17 -4.48 18.81
N ALA A 358 -8.44 -4.87 18.81
CA ALA A 358 -9.35 -4.48 19.88
C ALA A 358 -8.72 -4.96 21.19
N THR A 359 -8.41 -4.02 22.09
CA THR A 359 -7.90 -4.34 23.42
C THR A 359 -8.91 -5.24 24.11
N VAL A 360 -8.54 -6.50 24.32
CA VAL A 360 -9.16 -7.44 25.25
C VAL A 360 -8.06 -7.96 26.14
#